data_AF-Q9HFA7-F1
#
_entry.id   AF-Q9HFA7-F1
#
_cell.length_a   1.000
_cell.length_b   1.000
_cell.length_c   1.000
_cell.angle_alpha   90.00
_cell.angle_beta   90.00
_cell.angle_gamma   90.00
#
_symmetry.space_group_name_H-M   'P 1'
#
loop_
_entity.id
_entity.type
_entity.pdbx_description
1 polymer ?
#
loop_
_entity_poly.entity_id
_entity_poly.type
_entity_poly.pdbx_seq_one_letter_code
_entity_poly.pdbx_strand_id
1 'polypeptide(L)' 'DGTLAKAEFVNFPVFNLAIPKALEGVPSEILDPQQAWSDKAAFKTEVDKLAGMFNKAFAKYESDVSKEVVAVGPKVAA' A
#
# COMPACT_ATOMS: atom_id res chain seq x y z
N ASP A 1 2.53 19.67 12.46
CA ASP A 1 2.68 20.96 11.76
C ASP A 1 1.88 21.03 10.44
N GLY A 2 1.42 19.91 9.89
CA GLY A 2 0.61 19.87 8.66
C GLY A 2 1.43 19.81 7.37
N THR A 3 2.75 19.64 7.47
CA THR A 3 3.68 19.58 6.33
C THR A 3 3.43 18.37 5.42
N LEU A 4 3.05 17.22 6.00
CA LEU A 4 2.70 16.01 5.24
C LEU A 4 1.56 16.24 4.23
N ALA A 5 0.56 17.05 4.58
CA ALA A 5 -0.57 17.33 3.68
C ALA A 5 -0.16 18.12 2.42
N LYS A 6 1.04 18.72 2.41
CA LYS A 6 1.62 19.47 1.29
C LYS A 6 2.73 18.72 0.58
N ALA A 7 3.04 17.49 1.01
CA ALA A 7 4.10 16.68 0.41
C ALA A 7 3.71 16.18 -0.98
N GLU A 8 4.71 15.83 -1.78
CA GLU A 8 4.48 15.06 -2.99
C GLU A 8 4.36 13.57 -2.65
N PHE A 9 3.41 12.90 -3.29
CA PHE A 9 3.14 11.48 -3.07
C PHE A 9 3.39 10.64 -4.32
N VAL A 10 3.69 9.37 -4.09
CA VAL A 10 3.67 8.31 -5.09
C VAL A 10 2.68 7.24 -4.63
N ASN A 11 1.96 6.64 -5.57
CA ASN A 11 1.07 5.54 -5.23
C ASN A 11 1.88 4.25 -5.05
N PHE A 12 1.73 3.64 -3.89
CA PHE A 12 2.19 2.29 -3.63
C PHE A 12 1.36 1.32 -4.46
N PRO A 13 2.00 0.45 -5.26
CA PRO A 13 1.30 -0.56 -6.03
C PRO A 13 0.56 -1.53 -5.10
N VAL A 14 -0.36 -2.31 -5.65
CA VAL A 14 -1.17 -3.31 -4.94
C VAL A 14 -2.19 -2.72 -3.96
N PHE A 15 -1.78 -1.90 -2.99
CA PHE A 15 -2.67 -1.32 -1.97
C PHE A 15 -3.14 0.10 -2.28
N ASN A 16 -2.61 0.74 -3.34
CA ASN A 16 -2.99 2.09 -3.76
C ASN A 16 -2.83 3.16 -2.67
N LEU A 17 -1.82 2.99 -1.79
CA LEU A 17 -1.54 3.91 -0.70
C LEU A 17 -0.70 5.09 -1.20
N ALA A 18 -1.01 6.31 -0.75
CA ALA A 18 -0.18 7.47 -1.05
C ALA A 18 1.03 7.50 -0.11
N ILE A 19 2.22 7.22 -0.64
CA ILE A 19 3.50 7.29 0.10
C ILE A 19 4.17 8.64 -0.21
N PRO A 20 4.53 9.45 0.81
CA PRO A 20 5.23 10.71 0.58
C PRO A 20 6.64 10.43 0.03
N LYS A 21 7.08 11.19 -0.96
CA LYS A 21 8.42 11.05 -1.57
C LYS A 21 9.55 11.46 -0.62
N ALA A 22 9.27 12.43 0.25
CA ALA A 22 10.23 12.96 1.21
C ALA A 22 9.49 13.58 2.39
N LEU A 23 10.11 13.51 3.57
CA LEU A 23 9.67 14.18 4.79
C LEU A 23 10.89 14.72 5.53
N GLU A 24 10.77 15.92 6.10
CA GLU A 24 11.85 16.52 6.88
C GLU A 24 12.16 15.67 8.12
N GLY A 25 13.44 15.39 8.35
CA GLY A 25 13.90 14.56 9.45
C GLY A 25 13.68 13.05 9.27
N VAL A 26 13.17 12.60 8.13
CA VAL A 26 12.93 11.16 7.83
C VAL A 26 13.75 10.74 6.60
N PRO A 27 14.62 9.72 6.70
CA PRO A 27 15.33 9.19 5.55
C PRO A 27 14.37 8.68 4.48
N SER A 28 14.52 9.12 3.22
CA SER A 28 13.61 8.69 2.14
C SER A 28 13.60 7.18 1.90
N GLU A 29 14.71 6.50 2.20
CA GLU A 29 14.85 5.05 2.05
C GLU A 29 13.88 4.27 2.95
N ILE A 30 13.45 4.81 4.09
CA ILE A 30 12.51 4.11 4.98
C ILE A 30 11.04 4.39 4.64
N LEU A 31 10.77 5.35 3.75
CA LEU A 31 9.41 5.70 3.31
C LEU A 31 8.86 4.66 2.32
N ASP A 32 9.73 4.13 1.45
CA ASP A 32 9.39 3.05 0.54
C ASP A 32 9.77 1.69 1.16
N PRO A 33 8.79 0.89 1.61
CA PRO A 33 9.05 -0.40 2.26
C PRO A 33 9.79 -1.38 1.35
N GLN A 34 9.74 -1.20 0.03
CA GLN A 34 10.51 -2.01 -0.91
C GLN A 34 12.02 -1.86 -0.65
N GLN A 35 12.49 -0.68 -0.22
CA GLN A 35 13.91 -0.41 0.00
C GLN A 35 14.50 -1.19 1.18
N ALA A 36 13.67 -1.52 2.18
CA ALA A 36 14.08 -2.33 3.32
C ALA A 36 14.38 -3.80 2.99
N TRP A 37 14.03 -4.26 1.78
CA TRP A 37 14.25 -5.63 1.33
C TRP A 37 15.43 -5.72 0.37
N SER A 38 16.38 -6.62 0.65
CA SER A 38 17.49 -6.91 -0.27
C SER A 38 17.00 -7.57 -1.56
N ASP A 39 16.00 -8.45 -1.45
CA ASP A 39 15.38 -9.13 -2.58
C ASP A 39 14.03 -8.48 -2.93
N LYS A 40 14.01 -7.73 -4.03
CA LYS A 40 12.82 -7.01 -4.51
C LYS A 40 11.75 -7.95 -5.06
N ALA A 41 12.12 -9.12 -5.57
CA ALA A 41 11.17 -10.10 -6.08
C ALA A 41 10.48 -10.83 -4.91
N ALA A 42 11.22 -11.14 -3.84
CA ALA A 42 10.64 -11.66 -2.60
C ALA A 42 9.67 -10.65 -1.98
N PHE A 43 10.02 -9.37 -1.93
CA PHE A 43 9.11 -8.31 -1.49
C PHE A 43 7.81 -8.29 -2.29
N LYS A 44 7.90 -8.29 -3.64
CA LYS A 44 6.73 -8.31 -4.50
C LYS A 44 5.83 -9.53 -4.20
N THR A 45 6.43 -10.70 -4.05
CA THR A 45 5.71 -11.95 -3.74
C THR A 45 4.95 -11.84 -2.42
N GLU A 46 5.59 -11.30 -1.37
CA GLU A 46 4.95 -11.17 -0.06
C GLU A 46 3.86 -10.09 -0.06
N VAL A 47 4.05 -8.99 -0.80
CA VAL A 47 3.02 -7.95 -0.99
C VAL A 47 1.79 -8.51 -1.70
N ASP A 48 1.96 -9.30 -2.76
CA ASP A 48 0.85 -9.93 -3.49
C ASP A 48 0.10 -10.95 -2.59
N LYS A 49 0.85 -11.75 -1.82
CA LYS A 49 0.29 -12.68 -0.84
C LYS A 49 -0.50 -11.97 0.25
N LEU A 50 0.04 -10.86 0.79
CA LEU A 50 -0.65 -10.05 1.79
C LEU A 50 -1.96 -9.49 1.22
N ALA A 51 -1.96 -8.99 -0.01
CA ALA A 51 -3.17 -8.52 -0.67
C ALA A 51 -4.23 -9.62 -0.80
N GLY A 52 -3.82 -10.85 -1.14
CA GLY A 52 -4.71 -12.01 -1.13
C GLY A 52 -5.30 -12.31 0.24
N MET A 53 -4.52 -12.19 1.31
CA MET A 53 -5.00 -12.35 2.69
C MET A 53 -6.01 -11.27 3.08
N PHE A 54 -5.78 -10.01 2.69
CA PHE A 54 -6.73 -8.92 2.88
C PHE A 54 -8.05 -9.19 2.16
N ASN A 55 -8.01 -9.54 0.88
CA ASN A 55 -9.22 -9.83 0.10
C ASN A 55 -10.02 -11.00 0.70
N LYS A 56 -9.33 -12.06 1.12
CA LYS A 56 -9.97 -13.21 1.79
C LYS A 56 -10.63 -12.83 3.12
N ALA A 57 -9.98 -11.97 3.91
CA ALA A 57 -10.56 -11.50 5.17
C ALA A 57 -11.75 -10.57 4.94
N PHE A 58 -11.65 -9.71 3.92
CA PHE A 58 -12.66 -8.72 3.58
C PHE A 58 -13.94 -9.30 2.98
N ALA A 59 -13.87 -10.46 2.31
CA ALA A 59 -15.04 -11.14 1.73
C ALA A 59 -16.19 -11.36 2.74
N LYS A 60 -15.91 -11.42 4.05
CA LYS A 60 -16.92 -11.53 5.11
C LYS A 60 -17.76 -10.26 5.31
N TYR A 61 -17.25 -9.11 4.87
CA TYR A 61 -17.83 -7.79 5.10
C TYR A 61 -18.22 -7.11 3.78
N GLU A 62 -18.00 -7.77 2.64
CA GLU A 62 -18.22 -7.18 1.31
C GLU A 62 -19.68 -6.76 1.08
N SER A 63 -20.64 -7.47 1.69
CA SER A 63 -22.06 -7.09 1.64
C SER A 63 -22.42 -5.88 2.49
N ASP A 64 -21.57 -5.54 3.45
CA ASP A 64 -21.85 -4.53 4.49
C ASP A 64 -21.25 -3.17 4.14
N VAL A 65 -20.57 -3.06 2.99
CA VAL A 65 -19.89 -1.85 2.55
C VAL A 65 -20.39 -1.36 1.19
N SER A 66 -20.12 -0.10 0.88
CA SER A 66 -20.43 0.45 -0.44
C SER A 66 -19.53 -0.15 -1.52
N LYS A 67 -20.01 -0.13 -2.77
CA LYS A 67 -19.21 -0.54 -3.94
C LYS A 67 -17.91 0.26 -4.09
N GLU A 68 -17.90 1.51 -3.61
CA GLU A 68 -16.72 2.36 -3.61
C GLU A 68 -15.62 1.80 -2.71
N VAL A 69 -15.98 1.31 -1.52
CA VAL A 69 -15.04 0.67 -0.59
C VAL A 69 -14.50 -0.63 -1.18
N VAL A 70 -15.35 -1.44 -1.82
CA VAL A 70 -14.91 -2.67 -2.51
C VAL A 70 -13.94 -2.34 -3.65
N ALA A 71 -14.20 -1.27 -4.42
CA ALA A 71 -13.41 -0.91 -5.58
C ALA A 71 -11.97 -0.47 -5.25
N VAL A 72 -11.76 0.14 -4.08
CA VAL A 72 -10.44 0.63 -3.62
C VAL A 72 -9.62 -0.43 -2.87
N GLY A 73 -10.10 -1.67 -2.78
CA GLY A 73 -9.37 -2.77 -2.15
C GLY A 73 -8.08 -3.19 -2.90
N PRO A 74 -7.22 -3.99 -2.24
CA PRO A 74 -5.94 -4.41 -2.79
C PRO A 74 -6.05 -5.18 -4.13
N LYS A 75 -5.17 -4.85 -5.08
CA LYS A 75 -5.08 -5.49 -6.40
C LYS A 75 -4.03 -6.59 -6.38
N VAL A 76 -4.47 -7.84 -6.37
CA VAL A 76 -3.57 -9.00 -6.53
C VAL A 76 -3.14 -9.06 -8.00
N ALA A 77 -1.84 -9.15 -8.26
CA ALA A 77 -1.34 -9.39 -9.61
C ALA A 77 -1.90 -10.74 -10.12
N ALA A 78 -2.47 -10.74 -11.33
CA ALA A 78 -2.98 -11.94 -11.99
C ALA A 78 -1.85 -12.90 -12.39
#